data_AF-A0A653BFH8-F1
#
_entry.id   AF-A0A653BFH8-F1
#
_cell.length_a   1.000
_cell.length_b   1.000
_cell.length_c   1.000
_cell.angle_alpha   90.00
_cell.angle_beta   90.00
_cell.angle_gamma   90.00
#
_symmetry.space_group_name_H-M   'P 1'
#
loop_
_entity.id
_entity.type
_entity.pdbx_description
1 polymer ?
#
loop_
_entity_poly.entity_id
_entity_poly.type
_entity_poly.pdbx_seq_one_letter_code
_entity_poly.pdbx_strand_id
1 'polypeptide(L)'
;MSSKQIDFERKMQFLKKVRENKDILFGAFSEKLRKQDKVNKWKEMAEVAKTDKDWTYVRDTIWQNLKKTAMLKIDNAKKTGTGGMGTLTEVHNMVLEIIGKESPVMCGLGVAE
;
A
#
# COMPACT_ATOMS: atom_id res chain seq x y z
N MET A 1 -20.21 15.83 -4.81
CA MET A 1 -19.46 14.75 -4.15
C MET A 1 -18.85 15.30 -2.87
N SER A 2 -18.92 14.57 -1.75
CA SER A 2 -18.30 15.00 -0.49
C SER A 2 -16.78 14.89 -0.55
N SER A 3 -16.05 15.77 0.14
CA SER A 3 -14.57 15.77 0.17
C SER A 3 -13.97 14.41 0.58
N LYS A 4 -14.66 13.66 1.44
CA LYS A 4 -14.28 12.30 1.85
C LYS A 4 -14.33 11.28 0.71
N GLN A 5 -15.27 11.42 -0.21
CA GLN A 5 -15.42 10.52 -1.35
C GLN A 5 -14.32 10.75 -2.39
N ILE A 6 -14.00 12.03 -2.64
CA ILE A 6 -12.90 12.41 -3.55
C ILE A 6 -11.55 11.90 -3.02
N ASP A 7 -11.30 12.01 -1.72
CA ASP A 7 -10.09 11.47 -1.07
C ASP A 7 -10.00 9.95 -1.21
N PHE A 8 -11.11 9.23 -0.98
CA PHE A 8 -11.18 7.79 -1.17
C PHE A 8 -10.86 7.38 -2.62
N GLU A 9 -11.49 8.03 -3.60
CA GLU A 9 -11.27 7.73 -5.02
C GLU A 9 -9.81 7.98 -5.44
N ARG A 10 -9.20 9.07 -4.98
CA ARG A 10 -7.78 9.37 -5.24
C ARG A 10 -6.86 8.30 -4.67
N LYS A 11 -7.08 7.90 -3.42
CA LYS A 11 -6.31 6.80 -2.78
C LYS A 11 -6.48 5.50 -3.55
N MET A 12 -7.69 5.20 -3.99
CA MET A 12 -7.96 3.99 -4.76
C MET A 12 -7.27 3.99 -6.12
N GLN A 13 -7.32 5.10 -6.85
CA GLN A 13 -6.63 5.26 -8.14
C GLN A 13 -5.11 5.12 -7.98
N PHE A 14 -4.55 5.77 -6.95
CA PHE A 14 -3.13 5.63 -6.61
C PHE A 14 -2.75 4.17 -6.34
N LEU A 15 -3.50 3.48 -5.48
CA LEU A 15 -3.22 2.09 -5.12
C LEU A 15 -3.37 1.12 -6.29
N LYS A 16 -4.37 1.32 -7.15
CA LYS A 16 -4.51 0.55 -8.40
C LYS A 16 -3.26 0.67 -9.26
N LYS A 17 -2.75 1.90 -9.44
CA LYS A 17 -1.54 2.12 -10.25
C LYS A 17 -0.29 1.53 -9.62
N VAL A 18 -0.18 1.61 -8.29
CA VAL A 18 0.90 0.96 -7.53
C VAL A 18 0.85 -0.57 -7.70
N ARG A 19 -0.35 -1.17 -7.68
CA ARG A 19 -0.54 -2.61 -7.93
C ARG A 19 -0.10 -3.00 -9.33
N GLU A 20 -0.54 -2.27 -10.36
CA GLU A 20 -0.17 -2.54 -11.76
C GLU A 20 1.33 -2.45 -12.02
N ASN A 21 2.05 -1.64 -11.24
CA ASN A 21 3.49 -1.42 -11.39
C ASN A 21 4.30 -2.01 -10.23
N LYS A 22 3.73 -2.96 -9.49
CA LYS A 22 4.32 -3.55 -8.27
C LYS A 22 5.71 -4.11 -8.54
N ASP A 23 5.89 -4.84 -9.64
CA ASP A 23 7.17 -5.47 -10.00
C ASP A 23 8.29 -4.45 -10.23
N ILE A 24 7.96 -3.27 -10.76
CA ILE A 24 8.93 -2.20 -10.95
C ILE A 24 9.18 -1.50 -9.61
N LEU A 25 8.12 -1.11 -8.91
CA LEU A 25 8.20 -0.31 -7.68
C LEU A 25 8.90 -1.06 -6.54
N PHE A 26 8.62 -2.36 -6.41
CA PHE A 26 9.04 -3.19 -5.27
C PHE A 26 9.89 -4.40 -5.66
N GLY A 27 10.05 -4.73 -6.95
CA GLY A 27 10.87 -5.87 -7.38
C GLY A 27 12.35 -5.71 -7.05
N ALA A 28 13.08 -6.83 -6.98
CA ALA A 28 14.52 -6.81 -6.71
C ALA A 28 15.30 -6.17 -7.87
N PHE A 29 16.40 -5.47 -7.56
CA PHE A 29 17.26 -4.92 -8.60
C PHE A 29 17.84 -6.07 -9.45
N SER A 30 17.82 -5.88 -10.76
CA SER A 30 18.35 -6.83 -11.74
C SER A 30 18.89 -6.07 -12.94
N GLU A 31 19.49 -6.77 -13.90
CA GLU A 31 19.91 -6.15 -15.16
C GLU A 31 18.74 -5.47 -15.91
N LYS A 32 17.51 -5.98 -15.68
CA LYS A 32 16.26 -5.48 -16.26
C LYS A 32 15.55 -4.43 -15.41
N LEU A 33 15.87 -4.31 -14.12
CA LEU A 33 15.26 -3.35 -13.19
C LEU A 33 16.33 -2.56 -12.46
N ARG A 34 16.58 -1.33 -12.93
CA ARG A 34 17.59 -0.44 -12.37
C ARG A 34 16.96 0.55 -11.40
N LYS A 35 17.81 1.25 -10.65
CA LYS A 35 17.40 2.35 -9.76
C LYS A 35 16.61 3.42 -10.50
N GLN A 36 16.99 3.74 -11.73
CA GLN A 36 16.35 4.78 -12.52
C GLN A 36 14.91 4.41 -12.90
N ASP A 37 14.64 3.15 -13.25
CA ASP A 37 13.29 2.66 -13.55
C ASP A 37 12.36 2.84 -12.35
N LYS A 38 12.85 2.52 -11.14
CA LYS A 38 12.09 2.75 -9.91
C LYS A 38 11.80 4.22 -9.66
N VAL A 39 12.81 5.08 -9.81
CA VAL A 39 12.64 6.53 -9.60
C VAL A 39 11.64 7.11 -10.60
N ASN A 40 11.77 6.76 -11.88
CA ASN A 40 10.84 7.20 -12.92
C ASN A 40 9.42 6.73 -12.61
N LYS A 41 9.27 5.47 -12.18
CA LYS A 41 7.96 4.93 -11.84
C LYS A 41 7.34 5.63 -10.63
N TRP A 42 8.12 5.94 -9.60
CA TRP A 42 7.63 6.71 -8.46
C TRP A 42 7.24 8.15 -8.83
N LYS A 43 7.92 8.77 -9.81
CA LYS A 43 7.52 10.07 -10.36
C LYS A 43 6.15 10.00 -11.04
N GLU A 44 5.90 8.98 -11.85
CA GLU A 44 4.57 8.74 -12.43
C GLU A 44 3.50 8.55 -11.32
N MET A 45 3.84 7.87 -10.22
CA MET A 45 2.91 7.70 -9.09
C MET A 45 2.60 9.03 -8.38
N ALA A 46 3.54 9.98 -8.38
CA ALA A 46 3.33 11.31 -7.81
C ALA A 46 2.29 12.11 -8.58
N GLU A 47 2.31 12.02 -9.91
CA GLU A 47 1.31 12.65 -10.78
C GLU A 47 -0.10 12.08 -10.52
N VAL A 48 -0.20 10.75 -10.34
CA VAL A 48 -1.46 10.07 -10.03
C VAL A 48 -1.99 10.44 -8.64
N ALA A 49 -1.10 10.61 -7.66
CA ALA A 49 -1.46 11.04 -6.32
C ALA A 49 -2.02 12.48 -6.28
N LYS A 50 -1.85 13.26 -7.36
CA LYS A 50 -2.29 14.67 -7.48
C LYS A 50 -1.86 15.50 -6.27
N THR A 51 -0.58 15.39 -5.92
CA THR A 51 0.03 16.13 -4.82
C THR A 51 1.08 17.08 -5.36
N ASP A 52 1.18 18.28 -4.76
CA ASP A 52 2.25 19.25 -5.03
C ASP A 52 3.61 18.83 -4.45
N LYS A 53 3.74 17.57 -4.01
CA LYS A 53 4.94 17.03 -3.36
C LYS A 53 5.68 16.09 -4.31
N ASP A 54 6.98 15.97 -4.08
CA ASP A 54 7.86 15.11 -4.87
C ASP A 54 7.57 13.60 -4.67
N TRP A 55 8.01 12.79 -5.62
CA TRP A 55 7.88 11.32 -5.60
C TRP A 55 8.44 10.68 -4.33
N THR A 56 9.46 11.29 -3.70
CA THR A 56 10.00 10.86 -2.41
C THR A 56 8.95 10.95 -1.30
N TYR A 57 8.19 12.03 -1.23
CA TYR A 57 7.08 12.19 -0.28
C TYR A 57 5.95 11.19 -0.55
N VAL A 58 5.64 10.95 -1.82
CA VAL A 58 4.60 9.98 -2.20
C VAL A 58 5.00 8.57 -1.76
N ARG A 59 6.26 8.19 -1.96
CA ARG A 59 6.79 6.89 -1.54
C ARG A 59 6.93 6.76 -0.02
N ASP A 60 7.53 7.76 0.62
CA ASP A 60 7.95 7.67 2.02
C ASP A 60 6.83 8.06 2.98
N THR A 61 5.94 8.97 2.59
CA THR A 61 4.84 9.44 3.43
C THR A 61 3.52 8.81 3.01
N ILE A 62 3.07 9.03 1.77
CA ILE A 62 1.72 8.57 1.36
C ILE A 62 1.64 7.04 1.39
N TRP A 63 2.55 6.36 0.69
CA TRP A 63 2.57 4.90 0.65
C TRP A 63 2.85 4.28 2.04
N GLN A 64 3.82 4.78 2.80
CA GLN A 64 4.10 4.22 4.14
C GLN A 64 2.95 4.44 5.11
N ASN A 65 2.25 5.58 5.08
CA ASN A 65 1.10 5.81 5.95
C ASN A 65 -0.06 4.88 5.60
N LEU A 66 -0.35 4.67 4.31
CA LEU A 66 -1.36 3.71 3.85
C LEU A 66 -1.01 2.28 4.29
N LYS A 67 0.26 1.88 4.09
CA LYS A 67 0.80 0.60 4.55
C LYS A 67 0.69 0.43 6.06
N LYS A 68 1.18 1.39 6.84
CA LYS A 68 1.17 1.35 8.30
C LYS A 68 -0.26 1.23 8.84
N THR A 69 -1.18 2.01 8.31
CA THR A 69 -2.59 1.98 8.72
C THR A 69 -3.24 0.61 8.42
N ALA A 70 -2.98 0.04 7.24
CA ALA A 70 -3.49 -1.28 6.88
C ALA A 70 -2.93 -2.39 7.79
N MET A 71 -1.62 -2.36 8.05
CA MET A 71 -0.96 -3.32 8.94
C MET A 71 -1.44 -3.22 10.38
N LEU A 72 -1.61 -1.99 10.91
CA LEU A 72 -2.15 -1.77 12.26
C LEU A 72 -3.57 -2.33 12.39
N LYS A 73 -4.43 -2.14 11.39
CA LYS A 73 -5.80 -2.71 11.42
C LYS A 73 -5.78 -4.24 11.41
N ILE A 74 -4.91 -4.88 10.62
CA ILE A 74 -4.76 -6.34 10.65
C ILE A 74 -4.28 -6.82 12.01
N ASP A 75 -3.23 -6.21 12.56
CA ASP A 75 -2.66 -6.61 13.85
C ASP A 75 -3.72 -6.54 14.96
N ASN A 76 -4.50 -5.46 15.00
CA ASN A 76 -5.60 -5.31 15.94
C ASN A 76 -6.73 -6.32 15.72
N ALA A 77 -7.09 -6.60 14.46
CA ALA A 77 -8.09 -7.61 14.13
C ALA A 77 -7.67 -9.01 14.59
N LYS A 78 -6.38 -9.36 14.44
CA LYS A 78 -5.83 -10.63 14.94
C LYS A 78 -5.82 -10.71 16.46
N LYS A 79 -5.40 -9.63 17.15
CA LYS A 79 -5.24 -9.62 18.62
C LYS A 79 -6.55 -9.63 19.38
N THR A 80 -7.58 -8.94 18.88
CA THR A 80 -8.79 -8.67 19.67
C THR A 80 -9.94 -9.62 19.34
N GLY A 81 -9.87 -10.41 18.25
CA GLY A 81 -10.94 -11.31 17.81
C GLY A 81 -12.25 -10.61 17.39
N THR A 82 -12.45 -9.36 17.83
CA THR A 82 -13.62 -8.51 17.58
C THR A 82 -13.19 -7.04 17.45
N GLY A 83 -12.75 -6.66 16.24
CA GLY A 83 -13.05 -5.34 15.66
C GLY A 83 -12.67 -4.05 16.40
N GLY A 84 -11.74 -4.05 17.36
CA GLY A 84 -11.46 -2.87 18.21
C GLY A 84 -11.02 -1.58 17.49
N MET A 85 -10.56 -1.66 16.23
CA MET A 85 -10.14 -0.51 15.41
C MET A 85 -10.98 -0.29 14.15
N GLY A 86 -12.19 -0.88 14.12
CA GLY A 86 -13.14 -0.80 13.02
C GLY A 86 -12.75 -1.64 11.80
N THR A 87 -13.71 -1.85 10.90
CA THR A 87 -13.62 -2.74 9.74
C THR A 87 -12.47 -2.37 8.79
N LEU A 88 -11.88 -3.38 8.15
CA LEU A 88 -10.97 -3.20 7.01
C LEU A 88 -11.76 -2.59 5.85
N THR A 89 -11.37 -1.39 5.44
CA THR A 89 -11.93 -0.75 4.25
C THR A 89 -11.27 -1.27 2.98
N GLU A 90 -11.89 -1.00 1.82
CA GLU A 90 -11.36 -1.38 0.51
C GLU A 90 -9.93 -0.87 0.25
N VAL A 91 -9.60 0.34 0.71
CA VAL A 91 -8.24 0.90 0.65
C VAL A 91 -7.24 0.01 1.39
N HIS A 92 -7.59 -0.48 2.58
CA HIS A 92 -6.72 -1.37 3.35
C HIS A 92 -6.55 -2.71 2.63
N ASN A 93 -7.64 -3.31 2.14
CA ASN A 93 -7.58 -4.57 1.41
C ASN A 93 -6.66 -4.46 0.19
N MET A 94 -6.75 -3.38 -0.58
CA MET A 94 -5.88 -3.16 -1.74
C MET A 94 -4.41 -3.01 -1.35
N VAL A 95 -4.11 -2.28 -0.27
CA VAL A 95 -2.74 -2.18 0.26
C VAL A 95 -2.19 -3.56 0.64
N LEU A 96 -3.01 -4.41 1.25
CA LEU A 96 -2.62 -5.76 1.66
C LEU A 96 -2.40 -6.68 0.45
N GLU A 97 -3.20 -6.56 -0.60
CA GLU A 97 -2.95 -7.24 -1.88
C GLU A 97 -1.61 -6.82 -2.50
N ILE A 98 -1.29 -5.52 -2.47
CA ILE A 98 -0.02 -5.00 -3.02
C ILE A 98 1.17 -5.55 -2.23
N ILE A 99 1.12 -5.50 -0.89
CA ILE A 99 2.20 -6.03 -0.04
C ILE A 99 2.31 -7.56 -0.19
N GLY A 100 1.19 -8.22 -0.49
CA GLY A 100 1.10 -9.65 -0.68
C GLY A 100 0.86 -10.40 0.64
N LYS A 101 0.05 -11.46 0.53
CA LYS A 101 0.01 -12.59 1.48
C LYS A 101 1.38 -13.27 1.68
N GLU A 102 2.43 -12.85 0.96
CA GLU A 102 3.80 -13.35 1.02
C GLU A 102 4.72 -12.54 1.94
N SER A 103 4.20 -11.66 2.81
CA SER A 103 4.98 -11.29 3.98
C SER A 103 5.02 -12.51 4.91
N PRO A 104 6.19 -13.06 5.30
CA PRO A 104 6.27 -14.15 6.29
C PRO A 104 5.61 -13.77 7.63
N VAL A 105 5.33 -12.49 7.85
CA VAL A 105 4.54 -11.98 8.99
C VAL A 105 3.06 -12.39 8.93
N MET A 106 2.53 -12.73 7.75
CA MET A 106 1.15 -13.22 7.58
C MET A 106 1.05 -14.76 7.55
N CYS A 107 2.14 -15.47 7.27
CA CYS A 107 2.24 -16.93 7.26
C CYS A 107 2.94 -17.46 8.53
N GLY A 108 2.44 -17.05 9.70
CA GLY A 108 3.10 -17.33 10.98
C GLY A 108 2.16 -17.60 12.15
N LEU A 109 0.92 -18.05 11.88
CA LEU A 109 0.03 -18.63 12.90
C LEU A 109 -0.72 -19.80 12.25
N GLY A 110 0.03 -20.82 11.83
CA GLY A 110 -0.50 -22.17 11.87
C GLY A 110 -0.66 -22.51 13.34
N VAL A 111 -1.89 -22.44 13.85
CA VAL A 111 -2.25 -23.10 15.10
C VAL A 111 -2.06 -24.59 14.83
N ALA A 112 -0.97 -25.15 15.34
CA ALA A 112 -0.88 -26.57 15.62
C ALA A 112 -1.16 -26.69 17.12
N GLU A 113 -2.35 -27.16 17.45
CA GLU A 113 -2.55 -27.93 18.69
C GLU A 113 -2.09 -29.37 18.45
#